data_AF-A0A966Y7Z6-F1
#
_entry.id   AF-A0A966Y7Z6-F1
#
_cell.length_a   1.000
_cell.length_b   1.000
_cell.length_c   1.000
_cell.angle_alpha   90.00
_cell.angle_beta   90.00
_cell.angle_gamma   90.00
#
_symmetry.space_group_name_H-M   'P 1'
#
loop_
_entity.id
_entity.type
_entity.pdbx_description
1 polymer ?
#
loop_
_entity_poly.entity_id
_entity_poly.type
_entity_poly.pdbx_seq_one_letter_code
_entity_poly.pdbx_strand_id
1 'polypeptide(L)'
;MAVKIEIGNPISAFSKNVFQNSKTYNYNIEPIKIAYFGILTKGVRSPNGVLKYFQNLDYVFHWYTNPDSKNMILQNKIDQNKHLFFDMVSRDEALELMGTSFHCLLSIGNLNPSQLPSKVIEYISTGKPVIHFAEIANDPVIKISEKFENLVVVTKKSDPLFVNEQLTNVFQNIDKFDINQFNNIYSAEAVTKKLNIF
;
A
#
# COMPACT_ATOMS: atom_id res chain seq x y z
N MET A 1 10.98 -36.62 10.56
CA MET A 1 9.92 -35.60 10.75
C MET A 1 10.43 -34.30 10.14
N ALA A 2 9.69 -33.69 9.22
CA ALA A 2 10.07 -32.39 8.66
C ALA A 2 9.83 -31.31 9.72
N VAL A 3 10.86 -30.52 10.02
CA VAL A 3 10.72 -29.33 10.87
C VAL A 3 9.81 -28.35 10.13
N LYS A 4 8.63 -28.07 10.69
CA LYS A 4 7.73 -27.06 10.17
C LYS A 4 8.35 -25.69 10.47
N ILE A 5 8.93 -25.06 9.45
CA ILE A 5 9.44 -23.69 9.56
C ILE A 5 8.21 -22.77 9.60
N GLU A 6 7.97 -22.15 10.76
CA GLU A 6 6.97 -21.08 10.85
C GLU A 6 7.60 -19.77 10.40
N ILE A 7 7.13 -19.25 9.27
CA ILE A 7 7.54 -17.93 8.76
C ILE A 7 6.93 -16.89 9.69
N GLY A 8 7.79 -16.03 10.28
CA GLY A 8 7.37 -14.96 11.17
C GLY A 8 6.35 -14.03 10.51
N ASN A 9 5.30 -13.66 11.26
CA ASN A 9 4.35 -12.64 10.82
C ASN A 9 5.00 -11.25 10.88
N PRO A 10 4.62 -10.33 9.98
CA PRO A 10 5.14 -8.97 10.02
C PRO A 10 4.63 -8.29 11.28
N ILE A 11 5.50 -7.51 11.94
CA ILE A 11 5.13 -6.71 13.11
C ILE A 11 4.93 -5.27 12.64
N SER A 12 3.82 -4.66 13.02
CA SER A 12 3.54 -3.25 12.74
C SER A 12 2.80 -2.62 13.91
N ALA A 13 3.08 -1.35 14.16
CA ALA A 13 2.40 -0.56 15.17
C ALA A 13 1.28 0.26 14.53
N PHE A 14 0.12 0.28 15.19
CA PHE A 14 -0.98 1.13 14.81
C PHE A 14 -0.80 2.53 15.41
N SER A 15 -0.80 3.56 14.57
CA SER A 15 -0.73 4.96 15.04
C SER A 15 -2.12 5.59 15.03
N LYS A 16 -2.65 5.85 16.23
CA LYS A 16 -3.94 6.53 16.39
C LYS A 16 -3.94 7.90 15.74
N ASN A 17 -2.83 8.64 15.82
CA ASN A 17 -2.71 9.98 15.24
C ASN A 17 -2.82 9.94 13.70
N VAL A 18 -2.07 9.04 13.07
CA VAL A 18 -2.11 8.86 11.60
C VAL A 18 -3.51 8.44 11.14
N PHE A 19 -4.19 7.59 11.91
CA PHE A 19 -5.57 7.22 11.61
C PHE A 19 -6.56 8.39 11.79
N GLN A 20 -6.40 9.22 12.82
CA GLN A 20 -7.23 10.44 12.95
C GLN A 20 -7.03 11.37 11.75
N ASN A 21 -5.78 11.63 11.35
CA ASN A 21 -5.46 12.39 10.15
C ASN A 21 -6.09 11.77 8.90
N SER A 22 -6.12 10.43 8.85
CA SER A 22 -6.71 9.71 7.75
C SER A 22 -8.21 9.96 7.63
N LYS A 23 -8.95 9.97 8.75
CA LYS A 23 -10.38 10.27 8.80
C LYS A 23 -10.73 11.73 8.50
N THR A 24 -9.87 12.67 8.89
CA THR A 24 -10.13 14.11 8.68
C THR A 24 -9.72 14.61 7.29
N TYR A 25 -9.07 13.77 6.49
CA TYR A 25 -8.74 14.07 5.11
C TYR A 25 -10.00 14.25 4.25
N ASN A 26 -10.00 15.26 3.39
CA ASN A 26 -11.11 15.49 2.46
C ASN A 26 -10.97 14.60 1.21
N TYR A 27 -11.69 13.49 1.17
CA TYR A 27 -11.71 12.55 0.05
C TYR A 27 -12.56 12.99 -1.15
N ASN A 28 -13.25 14.13 -1.08
CA ASN A 28 -14.09 14.65 -2.16
C ASN A 28 -13.31 15.57 -3.13
N ILE A 29 -12.02 15.78 -2.89
CA ILE A 29 -11.21 16.63 -3.76
C ILE A 29 -10.75 15.86 -5.00
N GLU A 30 -10.66 16.55 -6.13
CA GLU A 30 -10.11 16.00 -7.37
C GLU A 30 -8.86 16.79 -7.80
N PRO A 31 -7.95 16.16 -8.57
CA PRO A 31 -7.93 14.74 -8.93
C PRO A 31 -7.51 13.86 -7.73
N ILE A 32 -7.81 12.56 -7.80
CA ILE A 32 -7.39 11.61 -6.77
C ILE A 32 -5.86 11.48 -6.77
N LYS A 33 -5.27 11.71 -5.60
CA LYS A 33 -3.83 11.68 -5.35
C LYS A 33 -3.40 10.37 -4.72
N ILE A 34 -2.46 9.69 -5.36
CA ILE A 34 -1.91 8.40 -4.94
C ILE A 34 -0.43 8.58 -4.62
N ALA A 35 0.00 8.17 -3.41
CA ALA A 35 1.40 8.26 -3.02
C ALA A 35 2.09 6.91 -2.94
N TYR A 36 3.28 6.82 -3.52
CA TYR A 36 4.21 5.71 -3.33
C TYR A 36 5.40 6.19 -2.50
N PHE A 37 5.73 5.45 -1.44
CA PHE A 37 6.97 5.68 -0.69
C PHE A 37 7.86 4.46 -0.81
N GLY A 38 9.14 4.65 -1.11
CA GLY A 38 10.14 3.57 -1.06
C GLY A 38 10.88 3.37 -2.37
N ILE A 39 11.48 2.20 -2.51
CA ILE A 39 12.44 1.89 -3.56
C ILE A 39 11.89 0.77 -4.46
N LEU A 40 12.03 0.99 -5.76
CA LEU A 40 11.83 0.03 -6.82
C LEU A 40 13.16 -0.70 -7.07
N THR A 41 13.08 -1.95 -7.49
CA THR A 41 14.29 -2.76 -7.69
C THR A 41 14.09 -3.62 -8.91
N LYS A 42 14.96 -3.44 -9.91
CA LYS A 42 14.93 -4.20 -11.14
C LYS A 42 14.93 -5.71 -10.86
N GLY A 43 14.01 -6.44 -11.46
CA GLY A 43 13.87 -7.89 -11.26
C GLY A 43 13.16 -8.31 -9.97
N VAL A 44 12.87 -7.38 -9.05
CA VAL A 44 12.15 -7.67 -7.80
C VAL A 44 10.81 -6.93 -7.75
N ARG A 45 10.81 -5.62 -7.96
CA ARG A 45 9.64 -4.74 -7.93
C ARG A 45 9.70 -3.76 -9.07
N SER A 46 8.83 -3.95 -10.06
CA SER A 46 8.79 -3.16 -11.30
C SER A 46 7.63 -2.16 -11.26
N PRO A 47 7.80 -0.93 -11.77
CA PRO A 47 6.69 0.01 -11.92
C PRO A 47 5.83 -0.27 -13.16
N ASN A 48 6.30 -1.10 -14.09
CA ASN A 48 5.74 -1.19 -15.44
C ASN A 48 4.25 -1.61 -15.45
N GLY A 49 3.86 -2.56 -14.59
CA GLY A 49 2.48 -3.02 -14.50
C GLY A 49 1.55 -1.91 -14.02
N VAL A 50 1.93 -1.23 -12.94
CA VAL A 50 1.20 -0.08 -12.37
C VAL A 50 1.05 1.02 -13.41
N LEU A 51 2.16 1.49 -13.99
CA LEU A 51 2.16 2.61 -14.92
C LEU A 51 1.26 2.32 -16.14
N LYS A 52 1.36 1.10 -16.69
CA LYS A 52 0.51 0.68 -17.81
C LYS A 52 -0.98 0.61 -17.43
N TYR A 53 -1.31 0.14 -16.23
CA TYR A 53 -2.69 0.05 -15.76
C TYR A 53 -3.31 1.44 -15.59
N PHE A 54 -2.59 2.37 -14.96
CA PHE A 54 -3.11 3.69 -14.61
C PHE A 54 -2.93 4.74 -15.72
N GLN A 55 -2.27 4.44 -16.84
CA GLN A 55 -1.88 5.41 -17.88
C GLN A 55 -3.02 6.31 -18.41
N ASN A 56 -4.26 5.80 -18.44
CA ASN A 56 -5.43 6.49 -19.00
C ASN A 56 -6.42 6.93 -17.91
N LEU A 57 -6.08 6.73 -16.64
CA LEU A 57 -6.94 7.06 -15.51
C LEU A 57 -6.57 8.45 -14.97
N ASP A 58 -7.54 9.15 -14.39
CA ASP A 58 -7.34 10.51 -13.90
C ASP A 58 -6.82 10.54 -12.45
N TYR A 59 -5.62 9.98 -12.29
CA TYR A 59 -4.90 9.94 -11.03
C TYR A 59 -3.62 10.74 -11.09
N VAL A 60 -3.28 11.39 -9.99
CA VAL A 60 -1.99 12.06 -9.80
C VAL A 60 -1.14 11.24 -8.84
N PHE A 61 0.02 10.79 -9.31
CA PHE A 61 0.97 10.02 -8.54
C PHE A 61 2.06 10.90 -7.93
N HIS A 62 2.30 10.71 -6.63
CA HIS A 62 3.42 11.28 -5.91
C HIS A 62 4.41 10.17 -5.55
N TRP A 63 5.62 10.25 -6.07
CA TRP A 63 6.67 9.24 -5.90
C TRP A 63 7.73 9.77 -4.94
N TYR A 64 7.73 9.29 -3.69
CA TYR A 64 8.78 9.51 -2.71
C TYR A 64 9.79 8.37 -2.82
N THR A 65 10.82 8.57 -3.63
CA THR A 65 11.67 7.47 -4.08
C THR A 65 13.10 7.92 -4.37
N ASN A 66 14.02 6.96 -4.53
CA ASN A 66 15.41 7.27 -4.82
C ASN A 66 15.62 7.59 -6.32
N PRO A 67 16.77 8.19 -6.71
CA PRO A 67 17.05 8.53 -8.11
C PRO A 67 16.94 7.35 -9.08
N ASP A 68 17.39 6.15 -8.68
CA ASP A 68 17.32 4.96 -9.53
C ASP A 68 15.88 4.54 -9.82
N SER A 69 15.02 4.55 -8.80
CA SER A 69 13.60 4.23 -8.95
C SER A 69 12.87 5.29 -9.78
N LYS A 70 13.20 6.57 -9.58
CA LYS A 70 12.72 7.67 -10.44
C LYS A 70 13.10 7.40 -11.90
N ASN A 71 14.34 7.03 -12.18
CA ASN A 71 14.78 6.68 -13.53
C ASN A 71 14.02 5.46 -14.08
N MET A 72 13.77 4.43 -13.27
CA MET A 72 12.94 3.28 -13.68
C MET A 72 11.51 3.69 -14.08
N ILE A 73 10.91 4.67 -13.39
CA ILE A 73 9.58 5.18 -13.72
C ILE A 73 9.64 6.01 -15.01
N LEU A 74 10.60 6.93 -15.11
CA LEU A 74 10.77 7.84 -16.26
C LEU A 74 11.13 7.12 -17.57
N GLN A 75 11.67 5.90 -17.50
CA GLN A 75 11.90 5.05 -18.68
C GLN A 75 10.61 4.51 -19.31
N ASN A 76 9.47 4.64 -18.63
CA ASN A 76 8.16 4.25 -19.16
C ASN A 76 7.46 5.44 -19.83
N LYS A 77 6.48 5.15 -20.71
CA LYS A 77 5.60 6.17 -21.28
C LYS A 77 4.58 6.61 -20.21
N ILE A 78 4.79 7.78 -19.62
CA ILE A 78 3.94 8.37 -18.58
C ILE A 78 3.56 9.81 -18.95
N ASP A 79 2.47 10.31 -18.37
CA ASP A 79 2.16 11.74 -18.38
C ASP A 79 2.95 12.45 -17.27
N GLN A 80 3.92 13.28 -17.64
CA GLN A 80 4.78 13.97 -16.66
C GLN A 80 4.00 14.98 -15.78
N ASN A 81 2.83 15.43 -16.20
CA ASN A 81 1.99 16.33 -15.40
C ASN A 81 1.25 15.58 -14.28
N LYS A 82 1.08 14.26 -14.42
CA LYS A 82 0.41 13.38 -13.45
C LYS A 82 1.38 12.61 -12.56
N HIS A 83 2.69 12.68 -12.81
CA HIS A 83 3.70 11.94 -12.06
C HIS A 83 4.71 12.91 -11.44
N LEU A 84 4.52 13.20 -10.16
CA LEU A 84 5.36 14.11 -9.37
C LEU A 84 6.38 13.31 -8.56
N PHE A 85 7.63 13.77 -8.54
CA PHE A 85 8.75 13.06 -7.90
C PHE A 85 9.33 13.89 -6.76
N PHE A 86 9.53 13.24 -5.63
CA PHE A 86 10.05 13.81 -4.40
C PHE A 86 11.18 12.95 -3.86
N ASP A 87 12.09 13.56 -3.12
CA ASP A 87 13.14 12.83 -2.41
C ASP A 87 12.55 11.92 -1.33
N MET A 88 13.33 10.93 -0.94
CA MET A 88 12.95 10.08 0.19
C MET A 88 12.94 10.91 1.48
N VAL A 89 11.87 10.75 2.23
CA VAL A 89 11.64 11.43 3.51
C VAL A 89 11.89 10.50 4.69
N SER A 90 11.99 11.08 5.89
CA SER A 90 12.07 10.29 7.12
C SER A 90 10.80 9.45 7.34
N ARG A 91 10.87 8.43 8.21
CA ARG A 91 9.70 7.59 8.51
C ARG A 91 8.56 8.40 9.12
N ASP A 92 8.86 9.29 10.06
CA ASP A 92 7.86 10.08 10.76
C ASP A 92 7.19 11.08 9.81
N GLU A 93 7.98 11.72 8.95
CA GLU A 93 7.46 12.59 7.88
C GLU A 93 6.61 11.81 6.87
N ALA A 94 7.05 10.60 6.48
CA ALA A 94 6.28 9.75 5.58
C ALA A 94 4.92 9.40 6.20
N LEU A 95 4.86 9.03 7.48
CA LEU A 95 3.62 8.70 8.18
C LEU A 95 2.67 9.90 8.28
N GLU A 96 3.21 11.09 8.52
CA GLU A 96 2.41 12.32 8.53
C GLU A 96 1.82 12.62 7.16
N LEU A 97 2.64 12.56 6.10
CA LEU A 97 2.20 12.75 4.72
C LEU A 97 1.16 11.71 4.30
N MET A 98 1.36 10.44 4.68
CA MET A 98 0.39 9.36 4.40
C MET A 98 -0.99 9.68 4.99
N GLY A 99 -1.05 10.20 6.22
CA GLY A 99 -2.31 10.55 6.87
C GLY A 99 -2.98 11.81 6.32
N THR A 100 -2.20 12.80 5.89
CA THR A 100 -2.70 14.18 5.68
C THR A 100 -2.79 14.62 4.22
N SER A 101 -2.04 14.00 3.30
CA SER A 101 -1.78 14.60 1.98
C SER A 101 -2.38 13.84 0.79
N PHE A 102 -2.74 12.57 0.98
CA PHE A 102 -3.11 11.67 -0.12
C PHE A 102 -4.43 10.95 0.11
N HIS A 103 -5.10 10.60 -0.99
CA HIS A 103 -6.31 9.79 -0.97
C HIS A 103 -5.93 8.33 -0.76
N CYS A 104 -4.95 7.85 -1.54
CA CYS A 104 -4.56 6.46 -1.57
C CYS A 104 -3.05 6.30 -1.39
N LEU A 105 -2.66 5.18 -0.77
CA LEU A 105 -1.28 4.73 -0.70
C LEU A 105 -1.06 3.61 -1.71
N LEU A 106 -0.04 3.73 -2.55
CA LEU A 106 0.33 2.71 -3.52
C LEU A 106 1.37 1.75 -2.95
N SER A 107 1.04 0.47 -2.93
CA SER A 107 1.97 -0.63 -2.74
C SER A 107 2.15 -1.39 -4.07
N ILE A 108 3.37 -1.80 -4.37
CA ILE A 108 3.69 -2.55 -5.59
C ILE A 108 4.23 -3.92 -5.19
N GLY A 109 3.56 -4.97 -5.63
CA GLY A 109 3.91 -6.36 -5.40
C GLY A 109 5.28 -6.72 -5.93
N ASN A 110 5.87 -7.72 -5.30
CA ASN A 110 7.13 -8.29 -5.77
C ASN A 110 6.86 -9.35 -6.83
N LEU A 111 7.86 -9.60 -7.67
CA LEU A 111 7.85 -10.70 -8.63
C LEU A 111 8.13 -12.06 -7.97
N ASN A 112 8.56 -12.07 -6.70
CA ASN A 112 8.82 -13.26 -5.90
C ASN A 112 7.76 -13.40 -4.78
N PRO A 113 6.98 -14.50 -4.75
CA PRO A 113 5.91 -14.71 -3.76
C PRO A 113 6.42 -14.99 -2.34
N SER A 114 7.70 -15.34 -2.16
CA SER A 114 8.25 -15.76 -0.86
C SER A 114 8.63 -14.58 0.04
N GLN A 115 8.54 -13.33 -0.43
CA GLN A 115 8.90 -12.16 0.35
C GLN A 115 7.67 -11.58 1.06
N LEU A 116 7.78 -11.44 2.38
CA LEU A 116 6.71 -10.91 3.22
C LEU A 116 6.54 -9.39 2.99
N PRO A 117 5.30 -8.89 2.80
CA PRO A 117 5.06 -7.52 2.37
C PRO A 117 4.98 -6.55 3.58
N SER A 118 6.09 -6.32 4.30
CA SER A 118 6.08 -5.46 5.50
C SER A 118 5.52 -4.05 5.26
N LYS A 119 5.80 -3.47 4.09
CA LYS A 119 5.35 -2.12 3.75
C LYS A 119 3.84 -1.99 3.55
N VAL A 120 3.19 -3.02 2.98
CA VAL A 120 1.72 -2.97 2.82
C VAL A 120 1.04 -2.99 4.18
N ILE A 121 1.60 -3.70 5.16
CA ILE A 121 1.07 -3.75 6.52
C ILE A 121 1.18 -2.39 7.23
N GLU A 122 2.28 -1.66 7.01
CA GLU A 122 2.40 -0.28 7.51
C GLU A 122 1.38 0.65 6.87
N TYR A 123 1.10 0.50 5.57
CA TYR A 123 0.06 1.29 4.91
C TYR A 123 -1.34 0.96 5.40
N ILE A 124 -1.65 -0.33 5.58
CA ILE A 124 -2.94 -0.76 6.14
C ILE A 124 -3.15 -0.12 7.52
N SER A 125 -2.11 -0.05 8.35
CA SER A 125 -2.19 0.50 9.71
C SER A 125 -2.51 1.99 9.77
N THR A 126 -2.39 2.73 8.66
CA THR A 126 -2.81 4.14 8.59
C THR A 126 -4.33 4.28 8.57
N GLY A 127 -5.06 3.22 8.19
CA GLY A 127 -6.49 3.26 7.87
C GLY A 127 -6.82 3.99 6.56
N LYS A 128 -5.82 4.51 5.82
CA LYS A 128 -6.04 5.02 4.47
C LYS A 128 -6.35 3.88 3.49
N PRO A 129 -7.04 4.18 2.39
CA PRO A 129 -7.12 3.32 1.23
C PRO A 129 -5.72 2.97 0.74
N VAL A 130 -5.45 1.67 0.61
CA VAL A 130 -4.21 1.12 0.07
C VAL A 130 -4.53 0.41 -1.22
N ILE A 131 -3.93 0.88 -2.31
CA ILE A 131 -3.95 0.18 -3.59
C ILE A 131 -2.71 -0.69 -3.62
N HIS A 132 -2.89 -2.00 -3.63
CA HIS A 132 -1.78 -2.93 -3.86
C HIS A 132 -1.84 -3.48 -5.27
N PHE A 133 -0.84 -3.16 -6.08
CA PHE A 133 -0.74 -3.74 -7.42
C PHE A 133 0.02 -5.07 -7.38
N ALA A 134 -0.71 -6.17 -7.50
CA ALA A 134 -0.14 -7.51 -7.55
C ALA A 134 0.40 -7.81 -8.95
N GLU A 135 1.73 -7.95 -9.06
CA GLU A 135 2.41 -8.27 -10.32
C GLU A 135 2.30 -9.75 -10.70
N ILE A 136 2.07 -10.63 -9.72
CA ILE A 136 1.97 -12.08 -9.86
C ILE A 136 0.63 -12.60 -9.31
N ALA A 137 0.13 -13.71 -9.87
CA ALA A 137 -1.18 -14.25 -9.52
C ALA A 137 -1.26 -14.83 -8.09
N ASN A 138 -0.12 -15.26 -7.54
CA ASN A 138 0.00 -15.84 -6.20
C ASN A 138 0.66 -14.89 -5.20
N ASP A 139 0.48 -13.57 -5.38
CA ASP A 139 1.00 -12.57 -4.46
C ASP A 139 0.42 -12.78 -3.05
N PRO A 140 1.26 -12.88 -1.99
CA PRO A 140 0.78 -13.09 -0.62
C PRO A 140 -0.17 -12.00 -0.12
N VAL A 141 -0.14 -10.79 -0.71
CA VAL A 141 -1.04 -9.69 -0.32
C VAL A 141 -2.50 -9.98 -0.67
N ILE A 142 -2.79 -10.85 -1.65
CA ILE A 142 -4.17 -11.25 -2.00
C ILE A 142 -4.87 -11.89 -0.78
N LYS A 143 -4.17 -12.72 -0.02
CA LYS A 143 -4.73 -13.31 1.21
C LYS A 143 -4.83 -12.30 2.36
N ILE A 144 -4.05 -11.22 2.31
CA ILE A 144 -4.11 -10.16 3.32
C ILE A 144 -5.34 -9.28 3.05
N SER A 145 -5.67 -8.99 1.79
CA SER A 145 -6.83 -8.15 1.43
C SER A 145 -8.17 -8.74 1.85
N GLU A 146 -8.27 -10.06 2.01
CA GLU A 146 -9.47 -10.72 2.56
C GLU A 146 -9.79 -10.28 4.00
N LYS A 147 -8.83 -9.67 4.71
CA LYS A 147 -8.95 -9.28 6.11
C LYS A 147 -9.10 -7.78 6.34
N PHE A 148 -8.85 -6.95 5.33
CA PHE A 148 -8.80 -5.50 5.51
C PHE A 148 -9.49 -4.80 4.36
N GLU A 149 -10.64 -4.18 4.64
CA GLU A 149 -11.45 -3.48 3.64
C GLU A 149 -10.71 -2.31 2.99
N ASN A 150 -9.78 -1.67 3.70
CA ASN A 150 -8.97 -0.58 3.16
C ASN A 150 -7.82 -1.06 2.25
N LEU A 151 -7.67 -2.36 1.99
CA LEU A 151 -6.68 -2.90 1.05
C LEU A 151 -7.36 -3.37 -0.24
N VAL A 152 -7.22 -2.58 -1.31
CA VAL A 152 -7.73 -2.89 -2.65
C VAL A 152 -6.60 -3.49 -3.49
N VAL A 153 -6.76 -4.77 -3.87
CA VAL A 153 -5.79 -5.44 -4.74
C VAL A 153 -6.14 -5.25 -6.21
N VAL A 154 -5.18 -4.77 -6.97
CA VAL A 154 -5.28 -4.49 -8.41
C VAL A 154 -4.31 -5.38 -9.16
N THR A 155 -4.75 -5.88 -10.32
CA THR A 155 -3.91 -6.63 -11.26
C THR A 155 -4.02 -6.00 -12.64
N LYS A 156 -3.20 -6.47 -13.59
CA LYS A 156 -3.27 -6.08 -15.01
C LYS A 156 -4.63 -6.38 -15.68
N LYS A 157 -5.46 -7.22 -15.06
CA LYS A 157 -6.78 -7.64 -15.56
C LYS A 157 -7.94 -6.99 -14.79
N SER A 158 -7.66 -6.21 -13.75
CA SER A 158 -8.70 -5.54 -12.99
C SER A 158 -9.45 -4.54 -13.88
N ASP A 159 -10.76 -4.42 -13.68
CA ASP A 159 -11.56 -3.39 -14.34
C ASP A 159 -11.36 -2.06 -13.60
N PRO A 160 -10.89 -0.99 -14.26
CA PRO A 160 -10.74 0.32 -13.64
C PRO A 160 -12.02 0.87 -13.01
N LEU A 161 -13.19 0.62 -13.59
CA LEU A 161 -14.47 1.10 -13.04
C LEU A 161 -14.75 0.44 -11.70
N PHE A 162 -14.55 -0.87 -11.61
CA PHE A 162 -14.71 -1.63 -10.37
C PHE A 162 -13.70 -1.19 -9.31
N VAL A 163 -12.44 -0.95 -9.69
CA VAL A 163 -11.42 -0.44 -8.75
C VAL A 163 -11.83 0.94 -8.20
N ASN A 164 -12.36 1.83 -9.05
CA ASN A 164 -12.84 3.14 -8.60
C ASN A 164 -14.01 3.00 -7.63
N GLU A 165 -14.97 2.11 -7.92
CA GLU A 165 -16.10 1.83 -7.02
C GLU A 165 -15.62 1.32 -5.65
N GLN A 166 -14.67 0.38 -5.63
CA GLN A 166 -14.07 -0.10 -4.40
C GLN A 166 -13.40 1.03 -3.61
N LEU A 167 -12.63 1.89 -4.27
CA LEU A 167 -11.99 3.03 -3.63
C LEU A 167 -13.01 4.02 -3.07
N THR A 168 -14.05 4.37 -3.81
CA THR A 168 -15.14 5.23 -3.33
C THR A 168 -15.82 4.64 -2.11
N ASN A 169 -16.08 3.33 -2.10
CA ASN A 169 -16.64 2.66 -0.93
C ASN A 169 -15.70 2.77 0.28
N VAL A 170 -14.39 2.59 0.10
CA VAL A 170 -13.43 2.77 1.20
C VAL A 170 -13.40 4.23 1.68
N PHE A 171 -13.43 5.22 0.78
CA PHE A 171 -13.44 6.64 1.14
C PHE A 171 -14.64 7.01 2.01
N GLN A 172 -15.82 6.43 1.74
CA GLN A 172 -17.04 6.65 2.53
C GLN A 172 -17.04 5.92 3.88
N ASN A 173 -16.13 4.96 4.06
CA ASN A 173 -16.11 4.06 5.22
C ASN A 173 -14.76 4.05 5.95
N ILE A 174 -13.93 5.08 5.81
CA ILE A 174 -12.60 5.18 6.48
C ILE A 174 -12.72 4.94 7.99
N ASP A 175 -13.80 5.44 8.60
CA ASP A 175 -14.06 5.33 10.04
C ASP A 175 -14.31 3.90 10.51
N LYS A 176 -14.62 2.97 9.59
CA LYS A 176 -14.93 1.57 9.89
C LYS A 176 -13.70 0.66 9.93
N PHE A 177 -12.49 1.18 9.75
CA PHE A 177 -11.27 0.39 9.82
C PHE A 177 -11.19 -0.38 11.17
N ASP A 178 -11.07 -1.71 11.11
CA ASP A 178 -11.02 -2.57 12.30
C ASP A 178 -9.63 -2.57 12.95
N ILE A 179 -9.45 -1.62 13.87
CA ILE A 179 -8.23 -1.47 14.68
C ILE A 179 -7.96 -2.73 15.51
N ASN A 180 -9.01 -3.39 16.03
CA ASN A 180 -8.86 -4.57 16.88
C ASN A 180 -8.35 -5.75 16.05
N GLN A 181 -8.92 -5.98 14.88
CA GLN A 181 -8.45 -6.99 13.94
C GLN A 181 -7.00 -6.73 13.53
N PHE A 182 -6.64 -5.48 13.20
CA PHE A 182 -5.25 -5.13 12.87
C PHE A 182 -4.28 -5.51 13.99
N ASN A 183 -4.58 -5.07 15.22
CA ASN A 183 -3.73 -5.34 16.38
C ASN A 183 -3.67 -6.83 16.72
N ASN A 184 -4.77 -7.57 16.57
CA ASN A 184 -4.82 -9.02 16.81
C ASN A 184 -3.99 -9.83 15.79
N ILE A 185 -3.65 -9.25 14.64
CA ILE A 185 -2.88 -9.95 13.59
C ILE A 185 -1.41 -9.53 13.60
N TYR A 186 -1.12 -8.23 13.74
CA TYR A 186 0.20 -7.64 13.45
C TYR A 186 0.87 -6.89 14.60
N SER A 187 0.22 -6.73 15.76
CA SER A 187 0.90 -6.15 16.91
C SER A 187 2.04 -7.05 17.41
N ALA A 188 2.99 -6.47 18.13
CA ALA A 188 4.05 -7.24 18.79
C ALA A 188 3.45 -8.33 19.70
N GLU A 189 2.37 -8.00 20.44
CA GLU A 189 1.65 -8.95 21.31
C GLU A 189 1.01 -10.10 20.51
N ALA A 190 0.45 -9.83 19.33
CA ALA A 190 -0.11 -10.86 18.48
C ALA A 190 0.95 -11.84 17.97
N VAL A 191 2.15 -11.36 17.68
CA VAL A 191 3.27 -12.20 17.24
C VAL A 191 3.83 -13.01 18.40
N THR A 192 4.02 -12.42 19.59
CA THR A 192 4.51 -13.17 20.77
C THR A 192 3.56 -14.30 21.17
N LYS A 193 2.24 -14.06 21.12
CA LYS A 193 1.21 -15.10 21.34
C LYS A 193 1.33 -16.27 20.37
N LYS A 194 1.60 -16.00 19.08
CA LYS A 194 1.76 -17.06 18.06
C LYS A 194 3.05 -17.87 18.24
N LEU A 195 4.10 -17.24 18.76
CA LEU A 195 5.39 -17.87 18.98
C LEU A 195 5.45 -18.68 20.30
N ASN A 196 4.37 -18.71 21.10
CA ASN A 196 4.32 -19.35 22.42
C ASN A 196 5.50 -18.96 23.33
N ILE A 197 5.90 -17.68 23.30
CA ILE A 197 7.04 -17.18 24.10
C ILE A 197 6.63 -16.91 25.57
N PHE A 198 5.37 -17.20 25.95
CA PHE A 198 4.85 -17.17 27.32
C PHE A 198 3.86 -18.30 27.54
#